data_AF-A0A226DBK1-F1
#
_entry.id   AF-A0A226DBK1-F1
#
_cell.length_a   1.000
_cell.length_b   1.000
_cell.length_c   1.000
_cell.angle_alpha   90.00
_cell.angle_beta   90.00
_cell.angle_gamma   90.00
#
_symmetry.space_group_name_H-M   'P 1'
#
loop_
_entity.id
_entity.type
_entity.pdbx_description
1 polymer ?
#
loop_
_entity_poly.entity_id
_entity_poly.type
_entity_poly.pdbx_seq_one_letter_code
_entity_poly.pdbx_strand_id
1 'polypeptide(L)'
;MVSQIYAIHEGILTTLPPKRSLIFDTSFYESYVNFMTTQITNSTTASIYPGYLDTFLGLVDILSSIFRMHIAYDVDYLLFTVALALWVPCKYFSEVLKDVENKDVSASVVLEMFDDLIIYSGLLNDVFSGLVAPYVLDVVLYYSIHLMDLVIVPSIMERAALTTSILFTVATFYCAAESCATVDSLKNWISKEKRKPGLTILKDPASLSSVRQEVADNSLGLCGGRIFVLNYSLVVSVTYNLSIE
;
A
#
# COMPACT_ATOMS: atom_id res chain seq x y z
N MET A 1 19.47 1.72 52.14
CA MET A 1 19.19 2.30 50.81
C MET A 1 19.72 1.44 49.65
N VAL A 2 21.00 1.06 49.61
CA VAL A 2 21.57 0.27 48.48
C VAL A 2 20.86 -1.08 48.26
N SER A 3 20.44 -1.77 49.33
CA SER A 3 19.73 -3.06 49.24
C SER A 3 18.30 -2.95 48.68
N GLN A 4 17.63 -1.80 48.82
CA GLN A 4 16.30 -1.60 48.25
C GLN A 4 16.38 -1.33 46.74
N ILE A 5 17.41 -0.60 46.29
CA ILE A 5 17.65 -0.34 44.87
C ILE A 5 17.95 -1.65 44.12
N TYR A 6 18.70 -2.57 44.73
CA TYR A 6 18.97 -3.89 44.15
C TYR A 6 17.72 -4.77 44.03
N ALA A 7 16.87 -4.80 45.06
CA ALA A 7 15.63 -5.56 45.04
C ALA A 7 14.61 -5.02 44.01
N ILE A 8 14.58 -3.70 43.81
CA ILE A 8 13.76 -3.06 42.78
C ILE A 8 14.30 -3.39 41.38
N HIS A 9 15.62 -3.38 41.19
CA HIS A 9 16.24 -3.73 39.92
C HIS A 9 16.00 -5.20 39.52
N GLU A 10 16.03 -6.15 40.46
CA GLU A 10 15.67 -7.55 40.20
C GLU A 10 14.16 -7.74 39.93
N GLY A 11 13.30 -6.98 40.60
CA GLY A 11 11.86 -6.97 40.33
C GLY A 11 11.51 -6.47 38.92
N ILE A 12 12.25 -5.48 38.42
CA ILE A 12 12.10 -4.97 37.04
C ILE A 12 12.55 -6.04 36.03
N LEU A 13 13.68 -6.71 36.28
CA LEU A 13 14.22 -7.73 35.37
C LEU A 13 13.35 -8.99 35.27
N THR A 14 12.57 -9.29 36.31
CA THR A 14 11.69 -10.47 36.38
C THR A 14 10.28 -10.22 35.86
N THR A 15 9.85 -8.96 35.76
CA THR A 15 8.53 -8.56 35.23
C THR A 15 8.56 -8.14 33.76
N LEU A 16 9.75 -7.86 33.22
CA LEU A 16 9.93 -7.64 31.78
C LEU A 16 9.81 -8.96 31.01
N PRO A 17 9.10 -8.98 29.86
CA PRO A 17 9.13 -10.15 28.98
C PRO A 17 10.59 -10.44 28.57
N PRO A 18 10.97 -11.72 28.43
CA PRO A 18 12.35 -12.08 28.17
C PRO A 18 12.84 -11.40 26.88
N LYS A 19 13.98 -10.72 26.98
CA LYS A 19 14.70 -9.98 25.91
C LYS A 19 15.00 -10.79 24.64
N ARG A 20 14.62 -12.07 24.59
CA ARG A 20 14.83 -13.00 23.47
C ARG A 20 13.67 -13.05 22.47
N SER A 21 12.57 -12.36 22.73
CA SER A 21 11.50 -12.17 21.73
C SER A 21 11.88 -11.02 20.80
N LEU A 22 12.11 -11.34 19.52
CA LEU A 22 12.51 -10.41 18.44
C LEU A 22 11.59 -9.18 18.28
N ILE A 23 10.39 -9.21 18.88
CA ILE A 23 9.40 -8.13 18.85
C ILE A 23 9.77 -7.00 19.84
N PHE A 24 10.64 -7.26 20.81
CA PHE A 24 11.00 -6.29 21.87
C PHE A 24 12.43 -5.75 21.78
N ASP A 25 13.12 -5.92 20.65
CA ASP A 25 14.46 -5.35 20.43
C ASP A 25 14.37 -4.03 19.62
N THR A 26 13.31 -3.27 19.88
CA THR A 26 12.99 -1.99 19.24
C THR A 26 13.05 -0.85 20.24
N SER A 27 13.00 0.40 19.74
CA SER A 27 12.87 1.63 20.53
C SER A 27 11.70 1.59 21.55
N PHE A 28 10.74 0.69 21.36
CA PHE A 28 9.66 0.36 22.29
C PHE A 28 10.16 -0.17 23.65
N TYR A 29 11.13 -1.09 23.66
CA TYR A 29 11.67 -1.64 24.92
C TYR A 29 12.45 -0.59 25.68
N GLU A 30 13.25 0.22 24.99
CA GLU A 30 13.95 1.35 25.62
C GLU A 30 12.97 2.41 26.13
N SER A 31 11.90 2.70 25.39
CA SER A 31 10.85 3.63 25.82
C SER A 31 10.05 3.09 27.01
N TYR A 32 9.74 1.80 27.03
CA TYR A 32 9.06 1.13 28.15
C TYR A 32 9.95 1.08 29.40
N VAL A 33 11.23 0.73 29.24
CA VAL A 33 12.20 0.76 30.34
C VAL A 33 12.37 2.18 30.85
N ASN A 34 12.50 3.19 29.98
CA ASN A 34 12.60 4.58 30.38
C ASN A 34 11.32 5.08 31.08
N PHE A 35 10.13 4.71 30.60
CA PHE A 35 8.86 5.02 31.26
C PHE A 35 8.79 4.42 32.67
N MET A 36 9.07 3.11 32.80
CA MET A 36 9.08 2.41 34.08
C MET A 36 10.11 3.00 35.05
N THR A 37 11.30 3.33 34.54
CA THR A 37 12.38 3.92 35.37
C THR A 37 12.02 5.34 35.81
N THR A 38 11.39 6.14 34.93
CA THR A 38 10.97 7.52 35.20
C THR A 38 9.78 7.60 36.17
N GLN A 39 8.81 6.68 36.07
CA GLN A 39 7.71 6.57 37.03
C GLN A 39 8.22 6.20 38.44
N ILE A 40 9.21 5.32 38.53
CA ILE A 40 9.80 4.91 39.80
C ILE A 40 10.64 6.04 40.42
N THR A 41 11.42 6.80 39.64
CA THR A 41 12.17 7.96 40.15
C THR A 41 11.30 9.18 40.45
N ASN A 42 10.18 9.38 39.74
CA ASN A 42 9.24 10.48 40.02
C ASN A 42 8.24 10.18 41.13
N SER A 43 8.19 8.94 41.65
CA SER A 43 7.35 8.58 42.80
C SER A 43 7.72 9.29 44.12
N THR A 44 8.82 10.07 44.14
CA THR A 44 9.11 11.05 45.22
C THR A 44 8.34 12.36 45.11
N THR A 45 7.67 12.62 43.98
CA THR A 45 6.74 13.74 43.82
C THR A 45 5.33 13.17 43.68
N ALA A 46 4.48 13.49 44.66
CA ALA A 46 3.10 12.99 44.74
C ALA A 46 2.32 13.28 43.44
N SER A 47 2.13 12.25 42.61
CA SER A 47 1.16 12.28 41.52
C SER A 47 -0.24 12.46 42.12
N ILE A 48 -0.98 13.45 41.61
CA ILE A 48 -2.37 13.75 42.01
C ILE A 48 -3.35 12.72 41.43
N TYR A 49 -2.88 11.84 40.53
CA TYR A 49 -3.68 10.79 39.93
C TYR A 49 -3.48 9.44 40.64
N PRO A 50 -4.54 8.63 40.78
CA PRO A 50 -4.39 7.28 41.31
C PRO A 50 -3.47 6.46 40.39
N GLY A 51 -2.42 5.83 40.92
CA GLY A 51 -1.41 5.13 40.11
C GLY A 51 -1.94 3.99 39.20
N TYR A 52 -3.16 3.52 39.42
CA TYR A 52 -3.83 2.57 38.52
C TYR A 52 -4.29 3.22 37.21
N LEU A 53 -4.63 4.51 37.23
CA LEU A 53 -5.09 5.26 36.06
C LEU A 53 -3.92 5.48 35.09
N ASP A 54 -2.74 5.83 35.63
CA ASP A 54 -1.51 6.00 34.84
C ASP A 54 -1.04 4.69 34.19
N THR A 55 -1.17 3.57 34.91
CA THR A 55 -0.85 2.23 34.38
C THR A 55 -1.81 1.82 33.27
N PHE A 56 -3.11 2.10 33.43
CA PHE A 56 -4.12 1.82 32.42
C PHE A 56 -3.90 2.66 31.15
N LEU A 57 -3.62 3.97 31.31
CA LEU A 57 -3.32 4.86 30.19
C LEU A 57 -2.07 4.42 29.43
N GLY A 58 -0.99 4.03 30.15
CA GLY A 58 0.21 3.49 29.52
C GLY A 58 -0.06 2.21 28.72
N LEU A 59 -0.92 1.31 29.22
CA LEU A 59 -1.30 0.10 28.51
C LEU A 59 -2.17 0.39 27.27
N VAL A 60 -3.07 1.36 27.36
CA VAL A 60 -3.86 1.84 26.22
C VAL A 60 -2.96 2.44 25.15
N ASP A 61 -1.96 3.25 25.52
CA ASP A 61 -1.00 3.82 24.56
C ASP A 61 -0.15 2.75 23.88
N ILE A 62 0.32 1.75 24.64
CA ILE A 62 1.07 0.61 24.10
C ILE A 62 0.22 -0.18 23.10
N LEU A 63 -1.01 -0.56 23.48
CA LEU A 63 -1.92 -1.27 22.59
C LEU A 63 -2.26 -0.42 21.36
N SER A 64 -2.55 0.86 21.55
CA SER A 64 -2.81 1.81 20.46
C SER A 64 -1.64 1.90 19.50
N SER A 65 -0.40 1.93 19.99
CA SER A 65 0.82 1.94 19.17
C SER A 65 1.00 0.65 18.38
N ILE A 66 0.78 -0.51 19.01
CA ILE A 66 0.87 -1.83 18.34
C ILE A 66 -0.21 -1.95 17.26
N PHE A 67 -1.46 -1.59 17.58
CA PHE A 67 -2.56 -1.62 16.62
C PHE A 67 -2.32 -0.63 15.47
N ARG A 68 -1.79 0.57 15.73
CA ARG A 68 -1.43 1.52 14.68
C ARG A 68 -0.38 0.96 13.72
N MET A 69 0.66 0.31 14.25
CA MET A 69 1.67 -0.34 13.39
C MET A 69 1.06 -1.47 12.57
N HIS A 70 0.29 -2.38 13.17
CA HIS A 70 -0.31 -3.50 12.43
C HIS A 70 -1.34 -3.04 11.40
N ILE A 71 -2.19 -2.07 11.73
CA ILE A 71 -3.19 -1.53 10.79
C ILE A 71 -2.51 -0.91 9.57
N ALA A 72 -1.41 -0.17 9.74
CA ALA A 72 -0.67 0.41 8.61
C ALA A 72 -0.15 -0.70 7.67
N TYR A 73 0.50 -1.73 8.22
CA TYR A 73 0.99 -2.85 7.40
C TYR A 73 -0.17 -3.63 6.75
N ASP A 74 -1.24 -3.91 7.48
CA ASP A 74 -2.40 -4.64 6.95
C ASP A 74 -3.05 -3.89 5.79
N VAL A 75 -3.09 -2.55 5.84
CA VAL A 75 -3.57 -1.71 4.73
C VAL A 75 -2.64 -1.78 3.52
N ASP A 76 -1.31 -1.73 3.72
CA ASP A 76 -0.32 -1.90 2.64
C ASP A 76 -0.52 -3.27 1.94
N TYR A 77 -0.62 -4.34 2.72
CA TYR A 77 -0.83 -5.70 2.19
C TYR A 77 -2.17 -5.85 1.48
N LEU A 78 -3.24 -5.26 2.03
CA LEU A 78 -4.57 -5.31 1.43
C LEU A 78 -4.56 -4.60 0.07
N LEU A 79 -4.01 -3.39 0.00
CA LEU A 79 -3.96 -2.64 -1.25
C LEU A 79 -3.00 -3.25 -2.28
N PHE A 80 -1.89 -3.84 -1.83
CA PHE A 80 -1.04 -4.65 -2.70
C PHE A 80 -1.81 -5.83 -3.31
N THR A 81 -2.59 -6.53 -2.49
CA THR A 81 -3.41 -7.66 -2.95
C THR A 81 -4.47 -7.21 -3.95
N VAL A 82 -5.13 -6.07 -3.72
CA VAL A 82 -6.09 -5.47 -4.65
C VAL A 82 -5.42 -5.07 -5.96
N ALA A 83 -4.23 -4.46 -5.90
CA ALA A 83 -3.46 -4.11 -7.09
C ALA A 83 -3.04 -5.34 -7.89
N LEU A 84 -2.60 -6.42 -7.22
CA LEU A 84 -2.32 -7.70 -7.88
C LEU A 84 -3.57 -8.32 -8.50
N ALA A 85 -4.69 -8.28 -7.80
CA ALA A 85 -5.96 -8.84 -8.26
C ALA A 85 -6.46 -8.17 -9.53
N LEU A 86 -6.14 -6.88 -9.75
CA LEU A 86 -6.38 -6.17 -11.00
C LEU A 86 -5.28 -6.42 -12.05
N TRP A 87 -4.02 -6.46 -11.62
CA TRP A 87 -2.87 -6.60 -12.51
C TRP A 87 -2.81 -7.95 -13.22
N VAL A 88 -3.09 -9.05 -12.51
CA VAL A 88 -3.05 -10.42 -13.09
C VAL A 88 -3.98 -10.56 -14.30
N PRO A 89 -5.29 -10.25 -14.22
CA PRO A 89 -6.18 -10.36 -15.39
C PRO A 89 -5.83 -9.34 -16.48
N CYS A 90 -5.38 -8.13 -16.14
CA CYS A 90 -4.89 -7.16 -17.12
C CYS A 90 -3.68 -7.70 -17.91
N LYS A 91 -2.74 -8.35 -17.22
CA LYS A 91 -1.55 -8.94 -17.84
C LYS A 91 -1.90 -10.11 -18.74
N TYR A 92 -2.80 -10.98 -18.29
CA TYR A 92 -3.34 -12.06 -19.12
C TYR A 92 -4.00 -11.52 -20.39
N PHE A 93 -4.82 -10.48 -20.27
CA PHE A 93 -5.44 -9.83 -21.42
C PHE A 93 -4.42 -9.21 -22.38
N SER A 94 -3.38 -8.56 -21.87
CA SER A 94 -2.28 -8.01 -22.69
C SER A 94 -1.54 -9.11 -23.47
N GLU A 95 -1.36 -10.29 -22.88
CA GLU A 95 -0.78 -11.45 -23.55
C GLU A 95 -1.72 -12.00 -24.63
N VAL A 96 -3.03 -12.12 -24.33
CA VAL A 96 -4.05 -12.51 -25.32
C VAL A 96 -4.06 -11.54 -26.50
N LEU A 97 -3.93 -10.24 -26.26
CA LEU A 97 -3.89 -9.21 -27.30
C LEU A 97 -2.70 -9.40 -28.26
N LYS A 98 -1.53 -9.80 -27.75
CA LYS A 98 -0.34 -10.14 -28.56
C LYS A 98 -0.55 -11.43 -29.35
N ASP A 99 -1.25 -12.40 -28.78
CA ASP A 99 -1.56 -13.66 -29.45
C ASP A 99 -2.59 -13.46 -30.57
N VAL A 100 -3.58 -12.58 -30.39
CA VAL A 100 -4.56 -12.19 -31.42
C VAL A 100 -3.89 -11.49 -32.60
N GLU A 101 -2.81 -10.72 -32.37
CA GLU A 101 -2.05 -10.11 -33.48
C GLU A 101 -1.39 -11.18 -34.37
N ASN A 102 -1.15 -12.39 -33.85
CA ASN A 102 -0.42 -13.48 -34.50
C ASN A 102 -1.30 -14.67 -34.95
N LYS A 103 -2.46 -14.88 -34.30
CA LYS A 103 -3.39 -15.98 -34.53
C LYS A 103 -4.75 -15.33 -34.75
N ASP A 104 -5.49 -15.68 -35.81
CA ASP A 104 -6.81 -15.14 -36.19
C ASP A 104 -7.90 -15.35 -35.11
N VAL A 105 -7.73 -14.74 -33.94
CA VAL A 105 -8.69 -14.72 -32.85
C VAL A 105 -9.71 -13.63 -33.14
N SER A 106 -10.98 -13.94 -32.92
CA SER A 106 -12.08 -13.03 -33.21
C SER A 106 -12.00 -11.77 -32.33
N ALA A 107 -12.03 -10.59 -32.95
CA ALA A 107 -12.07 -9.29 -32.28
C ALA A 107 -13.21 -9.17 -31.25
N SER A 108 -14.32 -9.88 -31.47
CA SER A 108 -15.45 -9.92 -30.52
C SER A 108 -15.06 -10.46 -29.14
N VAL A 109 -14.20 -11.49 -29.08
CA VAL A 109 -13.74 -12.09 -27.82
C VAL A 109 -12.84 -11.12 -27.05
N VAL A 110 -12.01 -10.35 -27.75
CA VAL A 110 -11.14 -9.34 -27.14
C VAL A 110 -11.96 -8.22 -26.51
N LEU A 111 -13.03 -7.78 -27.18
CA LEU A 111 -13.91 -6.74 -26.64
C LEU A 111 -14.70 -7.24 -25.43
N GLU A 112 -15.24 -8.45 -25.50
CA GLU A 112 -15.95 -9.07 -24.37
C GLU A 112 -15.07 -9.19 -23.12
N MET A 113 -13.82 -9.67 -23.28
CA MET A 113 -12.86 -9.73 -22.17
C MET A 113 -12.50 -8.34 -21.59
N PHE A 114 -12.50 -7.31 -22.44
CA PHE A 114 -12.23 -5.95 -22.01
C PHE A 114 -13.40 -5.36 -21.22
N ASP A 115 -14.63 -5.61 -21.65
CA ASP A 115 -15.84 -5.20 -20.93
C ASP A 115 -15.88 -5.85 -19.53
N ASP A 116 -15.55 -7.15 -19.44
CA ASP A 116 -15.43 -7.85 -18.16
C ASP A 116 -14.36 -7.23 -17.24
N LEU A 117 -13.22 -6.84 -17.81
CA LEU A 117 -12.15 -6.14 -17.08
C LEU A 117 -12.59 -4.76 -16.58
N ILE A 118 -13.36 -4.01 -17.37
CA ILE A 118 -13.95 -2.73 -16.94
C ILE A 118 -14.89 -2.96 -15.76
N ILE A 119 -15.81 -3.93 -15.88
CA ILE A 119 -16.76 -4.26 -14.81
C ILE A 119 -16.01 -4.65 -13.53
N TYR A 120 -15.00 -5.50 -13.65
CA TYR A 120 -14.18 -5.93 -12.53
C TYR A 120 -13.41 -4.76 -11.87
N SER A 121 -12.78 -3.90 -12.67
CA SER A 121 -12.11 -2.69 -12.19
C SER A 121 -13.10 -1.74 -11.52
N GLY A 122 -14.32 -1.62 -12.05
CA GLY A 122 -15.40 -0.83 -11.46
C GLY A 122 -15.79 -1.34 -10.07
N LEU A 123 -15.99 -2.65 -9.92
CA LEU A 123 -16.31 -3.28 -8.64
C LEU A 123 -15.19 -3.09 -7.61
N LEU A 124 -13.92 -3.26 -8.01
CA LEU A 124 -12.79 -2.99 -7.13
C LEU A 124 -12.77 -1.52 -6.67
N ASN A 125 -13.03 -0.58 -7.58
CA ASN A 125 -13.08 0.83 -7.23
C ASN A 125 -14.27 1.18 -6.33
N ASP A 126 -15.45 0.59 -6.54
CA ASP A 126 -16.59 0.84 -5.66
C ASP A 126 -16.31 0.40 -4.22
N VAL A 127 -15.54 -0.69 -4.03
CA VAL A 127 -15.15 -1.18 -2.71
C VAL A 127 -13.97 -0.40 -2.12
N PHE A 128 -12.92 -0.14 -2.90
CA PHE A 128 -11.63 0.34 -2.39
C PHE A 128 -11.36 1.82 -2.67
N SER A 129 -12.19 2.54 -3.43
CA SER A 129 -11.90 3.94 -3.79
C SER A 129 -11.79 4.87 -2.58
N GLY A 130 -12.54 4.58 -1.50
CA GLY A 130 -12.43 5.30 -0.23
C GLY A 130 -11.13 5.04 0.52
N LEU A 131 -10.44 3.93 0.23
CA LEU A 131 -9.18 3.54 0.86
C LEU A 131 -7.97 4.00 0.04
N VAL A 132 -8.07 3.99 -1.29
CA VAL A 132 -6.95 4.35 -2.19
C VAL A 132 -6.49 5.80 -1.99
N ALA A 133 -7.42 6.76 -1.86
CA ALA A 133 -7.07 8.16 -1.66
C ALA A 133 -6.29 8.43 -0.35
N PRO A 134 -6.79 8.02 0.83
CA PRO A 134 -6.06 8.21 2.07
C PRO A 134 -4.75 7.40 2.10
N TYR A 135 -4.70 6.21 1.47
CA TYR A 135 -3.46 5.46 1.35
C TYR A 135 -2.39 6.21 0.56
N VAL A 136 -2.71 6.78 -0.59
CA VAL A 136 -1.73 7.56 -1.37
C VAL A 136 -1.24 8.76 -0.58
N LEU A 137 -2.14 9.45 0.13
CA LEU A 137 -1.76 10.56 0.98
C LEU A 137 -0.85 10.11 2.14
N ASP A 138 -1.19 9.00 2.77
CA ASP A 138 -0.40 8.40 3.85
C ASP A 138 0.99 8.03 3.35
N VAL A 139 1.09 7.30 2.24
CA VAL A 139 2.35 6.94 1.58
C VAL A 139 3.21 8.17 1.28
N VAL A 140 2.63 9.22 0.70
CA VAL A 140 3.38 10.46 0.39
C VAL A 140 3.89 11.12 1.67
N LEU A 141 3.06 11.25 2.71
CA LEU A 141 3.46 11.95 3.94
C LEU A 141 4.38 11.10 4.83
N TYR A 142 4.02 9.83 5.03
CA TYR A 142 4.72 8.88 5.90
C TYR A 142 6.13 8.62 5.40
N TYR A 143 6.31 8.26 4.12
CA TYR A 143 7.65 7.97 3.62
C TYR A 143 8.50 9.23 3.44
N SER A 144 7.93 10.40 3.15
CA SER A 144 8.70 11.64 3.16
C SER A 144 9.32 11.92 4.53
N ILE A 145 8.58 11.66 5.63
CA ILE A 145 9.10 11.86 6.99
C ILE A 145 10.09 10.77 7.38
N HIS A 146 9.80 9.51 7.05
CA HIS A 146 10.57 8.35 7.51
C HIS A 146 11.71 7.90 6.58
N LEU A 147 11.95 8.62 5.47
CA LEU A 147 13.07 8.35 4.56
C LEU A 147 14.43 8.53 5.25
N MET A 148 14.54 9.52 6.13
CA MET A 148 15.75 9.76 6.93
C MET A 148 15.98 8.68 8.00
N ASP A 149 14.90 8.09 8.51
CA ASP A 149 14.97 7.02 9.51
C ASP A 149 15.61 5.75 8.95
N LEU A 150 15.50 5.51 7.64
CA LEU A 150 16.15 4.41 6.93
C LEU A 150 17.70 4.43 7.10
N VAL A 151 18.28 5.63 7.18
CA VAL A 151 19.72 5.84 7.36
C VAL A 151 20.10 5.87 8.84
N ILE A 152 19.28 6.51 9.66
CA ILE A 152 19.59 6.83 11.07
C ILE A 152 19.30 5.65 12.00
N VAL A 153 18.30 4.81 11.72
CA VAL A 153 17.85 3.75 12.63
C VAL A 153 18.93 2.67 12.80
N PRO A 154 19.38 2.39 14.04
CA PRO A 154 20.44 1.41 14.29
C PRO A 154 19.94 -0.04 14.25
N SER A 155 18.63 -0.28 14.43
CA SER A 155 18.05 -1.62 14.43
C SER A 155 17.90 -2.17 13.01
N ILE A 156 18.52 -3.32 12.76
CA ILE A 156 18.42 -4.04 11.48
C ILE A 156 16.97 -4.47 11.20
N MET A 157 16.23 -4.84 12.25
CA MET A 157 14.85 -5.33 12.11
C MET A 157 13.89 -4.20 11.72
N GLU A 158 13.99 -3.04 12.36
CA GLU A 158 13.18 -1.86 12.00
C GLU A 158 13.51 -1.40 10.57
N ARG A 159 14.80 -1.41 10.20
CA ARG A 159 15.23 -1.10 8.84
C ARG A 159 14.69 -2.10 7.81
N ALA A 160 14.70 -3.39 8.12
CA ALA A 160 14.16 -4.43 7.25
C ALA A 160 12.64 -4.26 7.07
N ALA A 161 11.89 -4.02 8.16
CA ALA A 161 10.45 -3.80 8.10
C ALA A 161 10.08 -2.56 7.27
N LEU A 162 10.77 -1.44 7.48
CA LEU A 162 10.58 -0.22 6.70
C LEU A 162 10.91 -0.44 5.21
N THR A 163 12.01 -1.13 4.91
CA THR A 163 12.40 -1.48 3.54
C THR A 163 11.34 -2.36 2.88
N THR A 164 10.83 -3.37 3.59
CA THR A 164 9.78 -4.25 3.09
C THR A 164 8.49 -3.49 2.80
N SER A 165 8.05 -2.58 3.68
CA SER A 165 6.87 -1.74 3.44
C SER A 165 7.06 -0.84 2.21
N ILE A 166 8.23 -0.20 2.04
CA ILE A 166 8.54 0.57 0.82
C ILE A 166 8.45 -0.31 -0.43
N LEU A 167 9.00 -1.52 -0.38
CA LEU A 167 8.92 -2.46 -1.51
C LEU A 167 7.47 -2.84 -1.85
N PHE A 168 6.62 -3.09 -0.84
CA PHE A 168 5.20 -3.36 -1.06
C PHE A 168 4.47 -2.15 -1.66
N THR A 169 4.75 -0.95 -1.18
CA THR A 169 4.17 0.28 -1.73
C THR A 169 4.56 0.49 -3.18
N VAL A 170 5.85 0.35 -3.51
CA VAL A 170 6.36 0.46 -4.88
C VAL A 170 5.74 -0.60 -5.78
N ALA A 171 5.66 -1.85 -5.30
CA ALA A 171 5.05 -2.95 -6.05
C ALA A 171 3.55 -2.71 -6.29
N THR A 172 2.83 -2.18 -5.30
CA THR A 172 1.41 -1.80 -5.40
C THR A 172 1.21 -0.76 -6.49
N PHE A 173 1.99 0.32 -6.46
CA PHE A 173 1.94 1.37 -7.47
C PHE A 173 2.31 0.87 -8.85
N TYR A 174 3.34 0.05 -8.96
CA TYR A 174 3.74 -0.55 -10.23
C TYR A 174 2.62 -1.41 -10.81
N CYS A 175 2.03 -2.33 -10.03
CA CYS A 175 0.94 -3.18 -10.48
C CYS A 175 -0.31 -2.37 -10.89
N ALA A 176 -0.68 -1.35 -10.11
CA ALA A 176 -1.80 -0.47 -10.43
C ALA A 176 -1.55 0.32 -11.73
N ALA A 177 -0.35 0.87 -11.90
CA ALA A 177 0.03 1.64 -13.08
C ALA A 177 0.12 0.77 -14.34
N GLU A 178 0.68 -0.43 -14.24
CA GLU A 178 0.77 -1.39 -15.34
C GLU A 178 -0.62 -1.87 -15.79
N SER A 179 -1.56 -1.99 -14.86
CA SER A 179 -2.97 -2.28 -15.19
C SER A 179 -3.55 -1.19 -16.10
N CYS A 180 -3.26 0.08 -15.82
CA CYS A 180 -3.68 1.21 -16.66
C CYS A 180 -3.04 1.16 -18.07
N ALA A 181 -1.76 0.75 -18.17
CA ALA A 181 -1.06 0.65 -19.45
C ALA A 181 -1.65 -0.41 -20.40
N THR A 182 -2.44 -1.35 -19.86
CA THR A 182 -3.16 -2.34 -20.66
C THR A 182 -4.21 -1.69 -21.56
N VAL A 183 -4.83 -0.60 -21.10
CA VAL A 183 -5.78 0.20 -21.91
C VAL A 183 -5.09 0.82 -23.11
N ASP A 184 -3.87 1.32 -22.94
CA ASP A 184 -3.11 1.91 -24.04
C ASP A 184 -2.65 0.84 -25.03
N SER A 185 -2.37 -0.37 -24.56
CA SER A 185 -2.11 -1.54 -25.41
C SER A 185 -3.32 -1.87 -26.29
N LEU A 186 -4.54 -1.84 -25.72
CA LEU A 186 -5.78 -2.02 -26.49
C LEU A 186 -5.99 -0.89 -27.51
N LYS A 187 -5.83 0.38 -27.12
CA LYS A 187 -5.93 1.52 -28.05
C LYS A 187 -4.97 1.37 -29.24
N ASN A 188 -3.76 0.91 -28.98
CA ASN A 188 -2.75 0.67 -30.00
C ASN A 188 -3.17 -0.49 -30.92
N TRP A 189 -3.70 -1.58 -30.37
CA TRP A 189 -4.22 -2.71 -31.15
C TRP A 189 -5.38 -2.29 -32.06
N ILE A 190 -6.40 -1.60 -31.53
CA ILE A 190 -7.54 -1.06 -32.32
C ILE A 190 -7.04 -0.15 -33.46
N SER A 191 -6.06 0.70 -33.16
CA SER A 191 -5.50 1.64 -34.14
C SER A 191 -4.73 0.94 -35.28
N LYS A 192 -4.04 -0.17 -34.97
CA LYS A 192 -3.35 -1.01 -35.95
C LYS A 192 -4.34 -1.80 -36.80
N GLU A 193 -5.41 -2.33 -36.20
CA GLU A 193 -6.38 -3.18 -36.88
C GLU A 193 -7.13 -2.43 -37.99
N LYS A 194 -7.38 -1.12 -37.81
CA LYS A 194 -7.93 -0.22 -38.85
C LYS A 194 -7.12 -0.21 -40.15
N ARG A 195 -5.84 -0.62 -40.11
CA ARG A 195 -4.95 -0.65 -41.29
C ARG A 195 -4.92 -2.00 -42.00
N LYS A 196 -5.55 -3.05 -41.46
CA LYS A 196 -5.63 -4.38 -42.09
C LYS A 196 -6.97 -4.53 -42.84
N PRO A 197 -6.97 -4.48 -44.18
CA PRO A 197 -8.19 -4.63 -44.98
C PRO A 197 -8.57 -6.12 -45.04
N GLY A 198 -9.24 -6.65 -44.02
CA GLY A 198 -9.63 -8.07 -44.01
C GLY A 198 -10.58 -8.50 -42.90
N LEU A 199 -10.56 -7.84 -41.72
CA LEU A 199 -11.38 -8.27 -40.59
C LEU A 199 -12.78 -7.65 -40.63
N THR A 200 -13.79 -8.49 -40.84
CA THR A 200 -15.19 -8.14 -41.11
C THR A 200 -15.98 -7.61 -39.90
N ILE A 201 -15.47 -7.77 -38.68
CA ILE A 201 -16.23 -7.51 -37.44
C ILE A 201 -16.19 -6.03 -37.02
N LEU A 202 -15.14 -5.29 -37.39
CA LEU A 202 -15.02 -3.83 -37.18
C LEU A 202 -15.39 -3.03 -38.43
N LYS A 203 -16.29 -3.56 -39.27
CA LYS A 203 -16.71 -2.88 -40.50
C LYS A 203 -17.61 -1.67 -40.26
N ASP A 204 -18.23 -1.58 -39.08
CA ASP A 204 -19.07 -0.43 -38.76
C ASP A 204 -18.22 0.67 -38.09
N PRO A 205 -17.92 1.78 -38.79
CA PRO A 205 -17.13 2.87 -38.22
C PRO A 205 -17.79 3.50 -36.98
N ALA A 206 -19.11 3.37 -36.83
CA ALA A 206 -19.84 3.89 -35.68
C ALA A 206 -19.56 3.08 -34.39
N SER A 207 -19.45 1.75 -34.49
CA SER A 207 -19.14 0.89 -33.34
C SER A 207 -17.69 1.09 -32.89
N LEU A 208 -16.77 1.31 -33.83
CA LEU A 208 -15.37 1.67 -33.54
C LEU A 208 -15.23 3.00 -32.80
N SER A 209 -15.98 4.02 -33.20
CA SER A 209 -15.99 5.29 -32.48
C SER A 209 -16.58 5.14 -31.08
N SER A 210 -17.61 4.31 -30.91
CA SER A 210 -18.22 4.02 -29.61
C SER A 210 -17.23 3.34 -28.67
N VAL A 211 -16.56 2.27 -29.12
CA VAL A 211 -15.56 1.55 -28.32
C VAL A 211 -14.38 2.46 -27.96
N ARG A 212 -13.94 3.32 -28.88
CA ARG A 212 -12.84 4.25 -28.60
C ARG A 212 -13.24 5.32 -27.58
N GLN A 213 -14.48 5.80 -27.66
CA GLN A 213 -15.05 6.73 -26.68
C GLN A 213 -15.13 6.05 -25.31
N GLU A 214 -15.64 4.83 -25.26
CA GLU A 214 -15.78 4.03 -24.05
C GLU A 214 -14.43 3.71 -23.39
N VAL A 215 -13.41 3.37 -24.19
CA VAL A 215 -12.03 3.17 -23.75
C VAL A 215 -11.37 4.48 -23.26
N ALA A 216 -11.82 5.64 -23.77
CA ALA A 216 -11.34 6.94 -23.32
C ALA A 216 -12.03 7.40 -22.02
N ASP A 217 -13.31 7.05 -21.88
CA ASP A 217 -14.15 7.46 -20.75
C ASP A 217 -14.00 6.53 -19.54
N ASN A 218 -13.67 5.24 -19.76
CA ASN A 218 -13.46 4.25 -18.70
C ASN A 218 -11.97 3.92 -18.53
N SER A 219 -11.31 4.63 -17.60
CA SER A 219 -9.94 4.29 -17.22
C SER A 219 -9.93 3.00 -16.38
N LEU A 220 -9.43 1.92 -16.96
CA LEU A 220 -9.14 0.67 -16.26
C LEU A 220 -7.96 0.92 -15.30
N GLY A 221 -8.18 0.77 -14.00
CA GLY A 221 -7.21 1.15 -12.98
C GLY A 221 -7.83 1.36 -11.60
N LEU A 222 -6.97 1.49 -10.59
CA LEU A 222 -7.40 1.82 -9.23
C LEU A 222 -7.54 3.33 -9.05
N CYS A 223 -8.70 3.75 -8.55
CA CYS A 223 -9.11 5.15 -8.45
C CYS A 223 -9.25 5.58 -6.98
N GLY A 224 -8.65 6.72 -6.62
CA GLY A 224 -8.83 7.36 -5.32
C GLY A 224 -10.04 8.29 -5.34
N GLY A 225 -11.21 7.82 -4.86
CA GLY A 225 -12.41 8.64 -4.71
C GLY A 225 -12.90 9.37 -5.98
N ARG A 226 -12.60 8.84 -7.17
CA ARG A 226 -12.80 9.50 -8.50
C ARG A 226 -11.99 10.79 -8.70
N ILE A 227 -11.07 11.12 -7.80
CA ILE A 227 -10.21 12.32 -7.87
C ILE A 227 -9.03 12.06 -8.79
N PHE A 228 -8.43 10.87 -8.69
CA PHE A 228 -7.28 10.47 -9.48
C PHE A 228 -7.27 8.97 -9.75
N VAL A 229 -6.47 8.56 -10.74
CA VAL A 229 -6.20 7.17 -11.10
C VAL A 229 -4.72 6.88 -10.85
N LEU A 230 -4.42 5.71 -10.26
CA LEU A 230 -3.06 5.24 -10.04
C LEU A 230 -2.40 4.82 -11.37
N ASN A 231 -1.95 5.80 -12.14
CA ASN A 231 -1.23 5.59 -13.40
C ASN A 231 0.27 5.90 -13.25
N TYR A 232 1.07 5.55 -14.26
CA TYR A 232 2.52 5.80 -14.25
C TYR A 232 2.88 7.28 -14.06
N SER A 233 2.07 8.21 -14.57
CA SER A 233 2.32 9.65 -14.36
C SER A 233 2.27 10.01 -12.89
N LEU A 234 1.27 9.52 -12.16
CA LEU A 234 1.13 9.76 -10.72
C LEU A 234 2.23 9.08 -9.93
N VAL A 235 2.56 7.83 -10.27
CA VAL A 235 3.65 7.09 -9.62
C VAL A 235 4.99 7.81 -9.79
N VAL A 236 5.30 8.28 -11.00
CA VAL A 236 6.50 9.08 -11.26
C VAL A 236 6.46 10.42 -10.51
N SER A 237 5.33 11.12 -10.48
CA SER A 237 5.20 12.37 -9.71
C SER A 237 5.43 12.16 -8.22
N VAL A 238 4.91 11.08 -7.63
CA VAL A 238 5.15 10.75 -6.21
C VAL A 238 6.62 10.42 -5.98
N THR A 239 7.20 9.57 -6.82
CA THR A 239 8.61 9.11 -6.69
C THR A 239 9.60 10.26 -6.90
N TYR A 240 9.33 11.16 -7.85
CA TYR A 240 10.20 12.29 -8.15
C TYR A 240 10.20 13.33 -7.02
N ASN A 241 9.04 13.62 -6.43
CA ASN A 241 8.97 14.50 -5.26
C ASN A 241 9.71 13.90 -4.05
N LEU A 242 9.69 12.58 -3.88
CA LEU A 242 10.49 11.87 -2.87
C LEU A 242 12.01 11.93 -3.11
N SER A 243 12.47 12.28 -4.31
CA SER A 243 13.90 12.30 -4.67
C SER A 243 14.54 13.69 -4.61
N ILE A 244 13.76 14.75 -4.37
CA ILE A 244 14.22 16.16 -4.39
C ILE A 244 14.43 16.73 -2.98
N GLU A 245 13.93 16.06 -1.94
CA GLU A 245 14.19 16.39 -0.53
C GLU A 245 15.35 15.56 0.03
#